data_AF-A0A5U8XXW6-F1
#
_entry.id   AF-A0A5U8XXW6-F1
#
_cell.length_a   1.000
_cell.length_b   1.000
_cell.length_c   1.000
_cell.angle_alpha   90.00
_cell.angle_beta   90.00
_cell.angle_gamma   90.00
#
_symmetry.space_group_name_H-M   'P 1'
#
loop_
_entity.id
_entity.type
_entity.pdbx_description
1 polymer ?
#
loop_
_entity_poly.entity_id
_entity_poly.type
_entity_poly.pdbx_seq_one_letter_code
_entity_poly.pdbx_strand_id
1 'polypeptide(L)'
;MNKEMKENIIRLKRSGMGYKAISRETEININTVKSICRRSGLFRDNPEHRALFTIPEPKYSTELATIKPLPPQQVITGHKQTDAYLWVLEVIKLNEPAHLEAAQAALEKLTITPKEAQDRYTRYLQSNGVDGFNIVFGTMMMDNPQHFIERAREQAARAAEVRGVFGSYEAIYDKLTVPEQLLEDALGWLYNDSYGWTEEEKRQGRIEGKRVIEVMELREKKCFEIITDVLPAPFTLSDVVREFQYWEWVYRMRDAAKKEIAPNELSGDGGLVSDRESWLDKQLEIIRPVSRDEALNVLRWYLRSERHQGFMDADSDAVYLNLIGAHNAE
;
A
#
# COMPACT_ATOMS: atom_id res chain seq x y z
N MET A 1 24.25 -36.85 -15.39
CA MET A 1 24.37 -35.78 -14.37
C MET A 1 23.34 -36.04 -13.28
N ASN A 2 23.81 -36.23 -12.04
CA ASN A 2 23.00 -36.63 -10.88
C ASN A 2 22.01 -35.53 -10.46
N LYS A 3 20.92 -35.90 -9.78
CA LYS A 3 19.93 -34.99 -9.19
C LYS A 3 20.58 -34.01 -8.20
N GLU A 4 21.46 -34.52 -7.33
CA GLU A 4 22.20 -33.72 -6.35
C GLU A 4 23.09 -32.65 -7.02
N MET A 5 23.71 -32.95 -8.16
CA MET A 5 24.51 -31.95 -8.89
C MET A 5 23.64 -30.82 -9.45
N LYS A 6 22.42 -31.14 -9.93
CA LYS A 6 21.47 -30.12 -10.40
C LYS A 6 21.02 -29.24 -9.24
N GLU A 7 20.71 -29.85 -8.10
CA GLU A 7 20.30 -29.15 -6.89
C GLU A 7 21.42 -28.26 -6.35
N ASN A 8 22.68 -28.73 -6.35
CA ASN A 8 23.83 -27.92 -5.96
C ASN A 8 24.01 -26.69 -6.87
N ILE A 9 23.87 -26.85 -8.19
CA ILE A 9 23.93 -25.72 -9.14
C ILE A 9 22.82 -24.70 -8.88
N ILE A 10 21.60 -25.16 -8.63
CA ILE A 10 20.47 -24.28 -8.30
C ILE A 10 20.72 -23.56 -6.97
N ARG A 11 21.23 -24.26 -5.96
CA ARG A 11 21.60 -23.70 -4.66
C ARG A 11 22.67 -22.61 -4.80
N LEU A 12 23.75 -22.88 -5.54
CA LEU A 12 24.81 -21.90 -5.79
C LEU A 12 24.28 -20.69 -6.60
N LYS A 13 23.35 -20.92 -7.53
CA LYS A 13 22.74 -19.80 -8.24
C LYS A 13 21.84 -18.97 -7.33
N ARG A 14 21.10 -19.61 -6.42
CA ARG A 14 20.29 -18.94 -5.38
C ARG A 14 21.14 -18.16 -4.37
N SER A 15 22.36 -18.59 -4.07
CA SER A 15 23.25 -17.84 -3.15
C SER A 15 23.79 -16.53 -3.76
N GLY A 16 23.57 -16.31 -5.07
CA GLY A 16 23.97 -15.09 -5.79
C GLY A 16 25.15 -15.30 -6.72
N MET A 17 25.69 -16.52 -6.80
CA MET A 17 26.85 -16.81 -7.64
C MET A 17 26.53 -16.64 -9.13
N GLY A 18 27.41 -15.99 -9.87
CA GLY A 18 27.28 -15.83 -11.32
C GLY A 18 27.56 -17.15 -12.08
N TYR A 19 26.99 -17.33 -13.27
CA TYR A 19 27.14 -18.57 -14.05
C TYR A 19 28.60 -18.99 -14.29
N LYS A 20 29.51 -18.02 -14.48
CA LYS A 20 30.95 -18.29 -14.65
C LYS A 20 31.58 -18.83 -13.36
N ALA A 21 31.21 -18.29 -12.21
CA ALA A 21 31.72 -18.73 -10.91
C ALA A 21 31.18 -20.13 -10.57
N ILE A 22 29.89 -20.40 -10.79
CA ILE A 22 29.30 -21.74 -10.60
C ILE A 22 30.00 -22.76 -11.50
N SER A 23 30.26 -22.40 -12.76
CA SER A 23 30.95 -23.27 -13.71
C SER A 23 32.36 -23.65 -13.26
N ARG A 24 33.08 -22.72 -12.61
CA ARG A 24 34.40 -22.97 -12.03
C ARG A 24 34.31 -23.84 -10.78
N GLU A 25 33.40 -23.50 -9.86
CA GLU A 25 33.21 -24.18 -8.58
C GLU A 25 32.77 -25.64 -8.76
N THR A 26 31.89 -25.90 -9.73
CA THR A 26 31.33 -27.23 -9.97
C THR A 26 32.07 -28.01 -11.06
N GLU A 27 33.06 -27.41 -11.71
CA GLU A 27 33.75 -27.91 -12.91
C GLU A 27 32.80 -28.29 -14.08
N ILE A 28 31.56 -27.79 -14.06
CA ILE A 28 30.56 -28.05 -15.09
C ILE A 28 30.61 -26.95 -16.15
N ASN A 29 30.48 -27.33 -17.42
CA ASN A 29 30.41 -26.37 -18.53
C ASN A 29 29.34 -25.29 -18.29
N ILE A 30 29.71 -24.02 -18.50
CA ILE A 30 28.84 -22.86 -18.30
C ILE A 30 27.50 -22.95 -19.04
N ASN A 31 27.46 -23.55 -20.24
CA ASN A 31 26.22 -23.73 -21.00
C ASN A 31 25.31 -24.77 -20.35
N THR A 32 25.89 -25.81 -19.75
CA THR A 32 25.16 -26.81 -18.98
C THR A 32 24.59 -26.19 -17.70
N VAL A 33 25.36 -25.38 -16.97
CA VAL A 33 24.88 -24.62 -15.81
C VAL A 33 23.68 -23.72 -16.21
N LYS A 34 23.84 -22.92 -17.27
CA LYS A 34 22.75 -22.07 -17.80
C LYS A 34 21.51 -22.89 -18.17
N SER A 35 21.69 -24.04 -18.82
CA SER A 35 20.59 -24.93 -19.22
C SER A 35 19.85 -25.52 -18.02
N ILE A 36 20.55 -25.83 -16.92
CA ILE A 36 19.93 -26.33 -15.69
C ILE A 36 19.12 -25.23 -15.01
N CYS A 37 19.72 -24.06 -14.79
CA CYS A 37 19.01 -22.92 -14.20
C CYS A 37 17.83 -22.46 -15.07
N ARG A 38 17.94 -22.55 -16.39
CA ARG A 38 16.83 -22.24 -17.30
C ARG A 38 15.69 -23.25 -17.18
N ARG A 39 16.01 -24.55 -17.12
CA ARG A 39 15.02 -25.62 -17.03
C ARG A 39 14.39 -25.75 -15.65
N SER A 40 15.01 -25.21 -14.61
CA SER A 40 14.41 -25.19 -13.27
C SER A 40 13.24 -24.21 -13.16
N GLY A 41 13.15 -23.19 -14.04
CA GLY A 41 12.10 -22.16 -13.97
C GLY A 41 12.28 -21.12 -12.86
N LEU A 42 13.05 -21.45 -11.81
CA LEU A 42 13.23 -20.66 -10.57
C LEU A 42 14.01 -19.34 -10.68
N PHE A 43 14.52 -18.97 -11.87
CA PHE A 43 15.29 -17.72 -12.08
C PHE A 43 14.71 -16.88 -13.21
N ARG A 44 13.41 -17.06 -13.42
CA ARG A 44 12.57 -16.34 -14.35
C ARG A 44 11.30 -16.00 -13.61
N ASP A 45 10.59 -15.05 -14.15
CA ASP A 45 9.28 -14.66 -13.65
C ASP A 45 8.36 -15.87 -13.44
N ASN A 46 7.70 -15.90 -12.28
CA ASN A 46 6.77 -16.97 -11.93
C ASN A 46 5.39 -16.72 -12.57
N PRO A 47 4.96 -17.54 -13.56
CA PRO A 47 3.70 -17.30 -14.26
C PRO A 47 2.45 -17.43 -13.37
N GLU A 48 2.47 -18.31 -12.37
CA GLU A 48 1.34 -18.47 -11.42
C GLU A 48 1.23 -17.24 -10.54
N HIS A 49 2.36 -16.78 -10.00
CA HIS A 49 2.44 -15.54 -9.24
C HIS A 49 2.02 -14.33 -10.09
N ARG A 50 2.49 -14.23 -11.34
CA ARG A 50 2.11 -13.14 -12.22
C ARG A 50 0.60 -13.14 -12.46
N ALA A 51 0.01 -14.29 -12.78
CA ALA A 51 -1.42 -14.40 -13.02
C ALA A 51 -2.24 -14.00 -11.79
N LEU A 52 -1.80 -14.38 -10.59
CA LEU A 52 -2.51 -14.07 -9.35
C LEU A 52 -2.40 -12.59 -8.95
N PHE A 53 -1.24 -11.98 -9.13
CA PHE A 53 -0.95 -10.59 -8.75
C PHE A 53 -0.89 -9.66 -9.96
N THR A 54 -1.88 -9.77 -10.85
CA THR A 54 -2.06 -8.83 -11.95
C THR A 54 -3.17 -7.84 -11.60
N ILE A 55 -2.87 -6.54 -11.68
CA ILE A 55 -3.86 -5.48 -11.54
C ILE A 55 -4.80 -5.53 -12.76
N PRO A 56 -6.13 -5.67 -12.56
CA PRO A 56 -7.09 -5.70 -13.64
C PRO A 56 -7.21 -4.34 -14.34
N GLU A 57 -7.34 -4.37 -15.66
CA GLU A 57 -7.60 -3.17 -16.46
C GLU A 57 -9.03 -2.64 -16.17
N PRO A 58 -9.20 -1.32 -15.96
CA PRO A 58 -10.52 -0.72 -15.80
C PRO A 58 -11.40 -0.99 -17.02
N LYS A 59 -12.65 -1.38 -16.78
CA LYS A 59 -13.68 -1.50 -17.81
C LYS A 59 -14.54 -0.25 -17.83
N TYR A 60 -14.94 0.20 -19.01
CA TYR A 60 -15.88 1.31 -19.14
C TYR A 60 -17.22 0.92 -18.51
N SER A 61 -17.61 1.62 -17.45
CA SER A 61 -18.96 1.57 -16.91
C SER A 61 -19.86 2.57 -17.64
N THR A 62 -21.09 2.14 -17.96
CA THR A 62 -22.15 3.01 -18.51
C THR A 62 -23.10 3.50 -17.43
N GLU A 63 -22.79 3.27 -16.15
CA GLU A 63 -23.62 3.70 -15.04
C GLU A 63 -23.65 5.23 -14.94
N LEU A 64 -24.84 5.79 -14.76
CA LEU A 64 -25.03 7.24 -14.68
C LEU A 64 -24.42 7.74 -13.36
N ALA A 65 -23.41 8.60 -13.46
CA ALA A 65 -22.83 9.25 -12.29
C ALA A 65 -23.87 10.15 -11.62
N THR A 66 -24.19 9.86 -10.36
CA THR A 66 -24.99 10.76 -9.52
C THR A 66 -24.09 11.86 -9.00
N ILE A 67 -24.32 13.11 -9.44
CA ILE A 67 -23.54 14.27 -9.03
C ILE A 67 -23.92 14.63 -7.59
N LYS A 68 -22.92 14.74 -6.69
CA LYS A 68 -23.16 15.19 -5.32
C LYS A 68 -23.72 16.63 -5.33
N PRO A 69 -24.79 16.94 -4.58
CA PRO A 69 -25.31 18.31 -4.53
C PRO A 69 -24.31 19.25 -3.83
N LEU A 70 -24.35 20.53 -4.19
CA LEU A 70 -23.55 21.55 -3.50
C LEU A 70 -23.97 21.66 -2.03
N PRO A 71 -23.02 21.91 -1.10
CA PRO A 71 -23.34 22.11 0.29
C PRO A 71 -24.07 23.45 0.47
N PRO A 72 -24.96 23.58 1.47
CA PRO A 72 -25.63 24.85 1.75
C PRO A 72 -24.58 25.90 2.18
N GLN A 73 -24.77 27.14 1.74
CA GLN A 73 -23.94 28.25 2.20
C GLN A 73 -24.22 28.55 3.68
N GLN A 74 -23.16 28.74 4.45
CA GLN A 74 -23.24 28.99 5.90
C GLN A 74 -22.59 30.32 6.27
N VAL A 75 -23.09 30.94 7.35
CA VAL A 75 -22.48 32.13 7.95
C VAL A 75 -21.77 31.68 9.22
N ILE A 76 -20.44 31.54 9.16
CA ILE A 76 -19.63 30.97 10.25
C ILE A 76 -18.99 32.09 11.06
N THR A 77 -18.19 32.92 10.39
CA THR A 77 -17.43 34.02 10.99
C THR A 77 -18.17 35.35 10.96
N GLY A 78 -19.23 35.45 10.15
CA GLY A 78 -19.95 36.71 9.89
C GLY A 78 -19.25 37.61 8.86
N HIS A 79 -18.03 37.26 8.42
CA HIS A 79 -17.31 37.96 7.38
C HIS A 79 -17.56 37.32 6.02
N LYS A 80 -18.33 37.97 5.15
CA LYS A 80 -18.81 37.43 3.86
C LYS A 80 -17.72 36.76 3.01
N GLN A 81 -16.53 37.37 2.89
CA GLN A 81 -15.45 36.82 2.07
C GLN A 81 -14.80 35.60 2.72
N THR A 82 -14.68 35.57 4.06
CA THR A 82 -14.12 34.41 4.78
C THR A 82 -15.12 33.26 4.77
N ASP A 83 -16.40 33.54 4.97
CA ASP A 83 -17.46 32.52 4.91
C ASP A 83 -17.59 31.94 3.49
N ALA A 84 -17.47 32.77 2.45
CA ALA A 84 -17.40 32.30 1.06
C ALA A 84 -16.17 31.42 0.82
N TYR A 85 -14.99 31.82 1.33
CA TYR A 85 -13.77 31.02 1.22
C TYR A 85 -13.93 29.64 1.86
N LEU A 86 -14.46 29.58 3.08
CA LEU A 86 -14.73 28.33 3.81
C LEU A 86 -15.72 27.44 3.06
N TRP A 87 -16.78 28.03 2.52
CA TRP A 87 -17.75 27.30 1.70
C TRP A 87 -17.11 26.72 0.43
N VAL A 88 -16.24 27.46 -0.27
CA VAL A 88 -15.55 26.91 -1.44
C VAL A 88 -14.61 25.76 -1.06
N LEU A 89 -13.93 25.84 0.09
CA LEU A 89 -13.15 24.71 0.60
C LEU A 89 -14.05 23.49 0.93
N GLU A 90 -15.25 23.71 1.45
CA GLU A 90 -16.24 22.64 1.67
C GLU A 90 -16.70 22.00 0.36
N VAL A 91 -16.94 22.80 -0.68
CA VAL A 91 -17.25 22.31 -2.03
C VAL A 91 -16.12 21.44 -2.58
N ILE A 92 -14.86 21.87 -2.43
CA ILE A 92 -13.70 21.09 -2.88
C ILE A 92 -13.61 19.75 -2.11
N LYS A 93 -13.89 19.75 -0.80
CA LYS A 93 -13.89 18.54 0.03
C LYS A 93 -14.94 17.49 -0.37
N LEU A 94 -15.97 17.85 -1.15
CA LEU A 94 -16.91 16.86 -1.71
C LEU A 94 -16.25 15.91 -2.71
N ASN A 95 -15.07 16.27 -3.23
CA ASN A 95 -14.34 15.53 -4.27
C ASN A 95 -15.19 15.25 -5.52
N GLU A 96 -16.12 16.16 -5.85
CA GLU A 96 -17.05 16.02 -6.98
C GLU A 96 -16.49 16.76 -8.21
N PRO A 97 -16.04 16.04 -9.27
CA PRO A 97 -15.45 16.65 -10.46
C PRO A 97 -16.29 17.76 -11.09
N ALA A 98 -17.61 17.61 -11.07
CA ALA A 98 -18.53 18.58 -11.66
C ALA A 98 -18.41 19.98 -11.02
N HIS A 99 -17.96 20.07 -9.77
CA HIS A 99 -17.88 21.33 -9.02
C HIS A 99 -16.47 21.94 -8.98
N LEU A 100 -15.42 21.17 -9.28
CA LEU A 100 -14.03 21.60 -9.06
C LEU A 100 -13.63 22.82 -9.91
N GLU A 101 -14.01 22.87 -11.18
CA GLU A 101 -13.72 24.04 -12.05
C GLU A 101 -14.44 25.30 -11.55
N ALA A 102 -15.70 25.16 -11.12
CA ALA A 102 -16.47 26.27 -10.58
C ALA A 102 -15.91 26.74 -9.23
N ALA A 103 -15.46 25.82 -8.39
CA ALA A 103 -14.81 26.13 -7.11
C ALA A 103 -13.48 26.87 -7.33
N GLN A 104 -12.67 26.44 -8.29
CA GLN A 104 -11.41 27.10 -8.65
C GLN A 104 -11.67 28.52 -9.15
N ALA A 105 -12.61 28.70 -10.08
CA ALA A 105 -12.99 30.01 -10.58
C ALA A 105 -13.62 30.92 -9.49
N ALA A 106 -14.26 30.33 -8.47
CA ALA A 106 -14.78 31.08 -7.34
C ALA A 106 -13.66 31.58 -6.42
N LEU A 107 -12.63 30.78 -6.16
CA LEU A 107 -11.44 31.19 -5.39
C LEU A 107 -10.73 32.38 -6.04
N GLU A 108 -10.58 32.37 -7.37
CA GLU A 108 -9.95 33.47 -8.12
C GLU A 108 -10.72 34.79 -8.04
N LYS A 109 -12.03 34.74 -7.78
CA LYS A 109 -12.89 35.93 -7.65
C LYS A 109 -12.91 36.50 -6.23
N LEU A 110 -12.43 35.76 -5.24
CA LEU A 110 -12.39 36.24 -3.86
C LEU A 110 -11.33 37.32 -3.72
N THR A 111 -11.68 38.41 -3.03
CA THR A 111 -10.73 39.51 -2.79
C THR A 111 -9.87 39.25 -1.56
N ILE A 112 -10.32 38.38 -0.66
CA ILE A 112 -9.54 37.95 0.51
C ILE A 112 -8.46 36.96 0.07
N THR A 113 -7.25 37.12 0.59
CA THR A 113 -6.20 36.12 0.35
C THR A 113 -6.45 34.84 1.17
N PRO A 114 -5.99 33.66 0.71
CA PRO A 114 -6.06 32.42 1.49
C PRO A 114 -5.49 32.57 2.91
N LYS A 115 -4.39 33.32 3.06
CA LYS A 115 -3.75 33.55 4.35
C LYS A 115 -4.62 34.38 5.29
N GLU A 116 -5.21 35.46 4.80
CA GLU A 116 -6.11 36.29 5.59
C GLU A 116 -7.38 35.52 5.98
N ALA A 117 -7.89 34.65 5.10
CA ALA A 117 -9.04 33.80 5.39
C ALA A 117 -8.71 32.79 6.51
N GLN A 118 -7.55 32.13 6.43
CA GLN A 118 -7.03 31.25 7.49
C GLN A 118 -6.91 32.02 8.81
N ASP A 119 -6.21 33.14 8.85
CA ASP A 119 -6.00 33.92 10.07
C ASP A 119 -7.32 34.37 10.72
N ARG A 120 -8.30 34.80 9.92
CA ARG A 120 -9.63 35.18 10.41
C ARG A 120 -10.36 33.99 11.00
N TYR A 121 -10.35 32.85 10.33
CA TYR A 121 -11.01 31.65 10.83
C TYR A 121 -10.32 31.09 12.09
N THR A 122 -8.99 31.10 12.15
CA THR A 122 -8.21 30.77 13.35
C THR A 122 -8.62 31.64 14.53
N ARG A 123 -8.68 32.96 14.37
CA ARG A 123 -9.13 33.88 15.44
C ARG A 123 -10.57 33.60 15.87
N TYR A 124 -11.46 33.30 14.92
CA TYR A 124 -12.83 32.90 15.21
C TYR A 124 -12.87 31.63 16.09
N LEU A 125 -12.16 30.57 15.72
CA LEU A 125 -12.11 29.33 16.50
C LEU A 125 -11.53 29.55 17.90
N GLN A 126 -10.46 30.35 18.01
CA GLN A 126 -9.89 30.77 19.30
C GLN A 126 -10.91 31.49 20.18
N SER A 127 -11.67 32.43 19.61
CA SER A 127 -12.69 33.19 20.34
C SER A 127 -13.89 32.33 20.79
N ASN A 128 -14.12 31.20 20.12
CA ASN A 128 -15.17 30.23 20.47
C ASN A 128 -14.67 29.09 21.36
N GLY A 129 -13.45 29.19 21.90
CA GLY A 129 -12.92 28.24 22.89
C GLY A 129 -12.53 26.87 22.32
N VAL A 130 -12.29 26.77 21.02
CA VAL A 130 -11.78 25.53 20.41
C VAL A 130 -10.33 25.31 20.88
N ASP A 131 -10.00 24.07 21.24
CA ASP A 131 -8.65 23.73 21.70
C ASP A 131 -7.58 24.00 20.63
N GLY A 132 -6.38 24.39 21.07
CA GLY A 132 -5.28 24.78 20.19
C GLY A 132 -4.88 23.69 19.18
N PHE A 133 -4.93 22.42 19.58
CA PHE A 133 -4.64 21.31 18.67
C PHE A 133 -5.68 21.21 17.55
N ASN A 134 -6.97 21.27 17.90
CA ASN A 134 -8.07 21.24 16.94
C ASN A 134 -8.06 22.44 15.99
N ILE A 135 -7.63 23.62 16.46
CA ILE A 135 -7.45 24.80 15.61
C ILE A 135 -6.35 24.57 14.59
N VAL A 136 -5.20 24.05 15.01
CA VAL A 136 -4.07 23.78 14.12
C VAL A 136 -4.50 22.81 13.02
N PHE A 137 -5.11 21.67 13.37
CA PHE A 137 -5.56 20.69 12.38
C PHE A 137 -6.73 21.20 11.52
N GLY A 138 -7.66 21.96 12.10
CA GLY A 138 -8.82 22.51 11.39
C GLY A 138 -8.47 23.62 10.40
N THR A 139 -7.35 24.31 10.61
CA THR A 139 -6.90 25.43 9.76
C THR A 139 -5.66 25.09 8.93
N MET A 140 -5.10 23.89 9.11
CA MET A 140 -3.93 23.42 8.38
C MET A 140 -4.18 23.46 6.86
N MET A 141 -3.19 23.94 6.11
CA MET A 141 -3.22 24.06 4.65
C MET A 141 -4.29 25.00 4.06
N MET A 142 -5.09 25.69 4.88
CA MET A 142 -6.10 26.65 4.38
C MET A 142 -5.50 27.79 3.57
N ASP A 143 -4.22 28.13 3.76
CA ASP A 143 -3.52 29.13 2.96
C ASP A 143 -3.04 28.59 1.59
N ASN A 144 -3.25 27.30 1.31
CA ASN A 144 -2.95 26.65 0.04
C ASN A 144 -4.19 25.92 -0.54
N PRO A 145 -5.18 26.64 -1.09
CA PRO A 145 -6.38 26.04 -1.66
C PRO A 145 -6.10 25.11 -2.85
N GLN A 146 -5.02 25.36 -3.58
CA GLN A 146 -4.63 24.56 -4.74
C GLN A 146 -4.28 23.12 -4.35
N HIS A 147 -3.65 22.92 -3.18
CA HIS A 147 -3.40 21.61 -2.63
C HIS A 147 -4.70 20.79 -2.46
N PHE A 148 -5.78 21.41 -1.98
CA PHE A 148 -7.06 20.71 -1.84
C PHE A 148 -7.69 20.37 -3.19
N ILE A 149 -7.57 21.25 -4.19
CA ILE A 149 -8.06 20.98 -5.56
C ILE A 149 -7.33 19.79 -6.17
N GLU A 150 -6.00 19.75 -6.07
CA GLU A 150 -5.19 18.65 -6.60
C GLU A 150 -5.55 17.32 -5.93
N ARG A 151 -5.63 17.30 -4.60
CA ARG A 151 -6.08 16.10 -3.86
C ARG A 151 -7.49 15.67 -4.22
N ALA A 152 -8.41 16.61 -4.43
CA ALA A 152 -9.78 16.30 -4.83
C ALA A 152 -9.84 15.70 -6.24
N ARG A 153 -9.04 16.21 -7.19
CA ARG A 153 -8.91 15.63 -8.54
C ARG A 153 -8.32 14.23 -8.49
N GLU A 154 -7.26 14.02 -7.71
CA GLU A 154 -6.65 12.70 -7.51
C GLU A 154 -7.63 11.70 -6.90
N GLN A 155 -8.36 12.10 -5.85
CA GLN A 155 -9.37 11.26 -5.21
C GLN A 155 -10.49 10.90 -6.19
N ALA A 156 -10.99 11.87 -6.97
CA ALA A 156 -12.02 11.60 -7.96
C ALA A 156 -11.56 10.67 -9.08
N ALA A 157 -10.29 10.78 -9.52
CA ALA A 157 -9.70 9.87 -10.49
C ALA A 157 -9.62 8.43 -9.93
N ARG A 158 -9.16 8.26 -8.69
CA ARG A 158 -9.11 6.96 -8.01
C ARG A 158 -10.50 6.37 -7.83
N ALA A 159 -11.47 7.18 -7.41
CA ALA A 159 -12.86 6.75 -7.27
C ALA A 159 -13.45 6.30 -8.63
N ALA A 160 -13.16 7.00 -9.71
CA ALA A 160 -13.54 6.55 -11.05
C ALA A 160 -12.90 5.21 -11.42
N GLU A 161 -11.64 4.97 -11.05
CA GLU A 161 -10.95 3.71 -11.24
C GLU A 161 -11.64 2.55 -10.49
N VAL A 162 -12.05 2.77 -9.23
CA VAL A 162 -12.79 1.78 -8.44
C VAL A 162 -14.04 1.32 -9.19
N ARG A 163 -14.87 2.24 -9.67
CA ARG A 163 -16.07 1.90 -10.45
C ARG A 163 -15.73 1.19 -11.76
N GLY A 164 -14.62 1.58 -12.40
CA GLY A 164 -14.14 0.92 -13.62
C GLY A 164 -13.74 -0.54 -13.41
N VAL A 165 -13.16 -0.86 -12.25
CA VAL A 165 -12.70 -2.22 -11.95
C VAL A 165 -13.79 -3.07 -11.28
N PHE A 166 -14.45 -2.52 -10.27
CA PHE A 166 -15.36 -3.25 -9.38
C PHE A 166 -16.85 -3.01 -9.67
N GLY A 167 -17.18 -2.05 -10.56
CA GLY A 167 -18.55 -1.67 -10.89
C GLY A 167 -19.10 -0.60 -9.94
N SER A 168 -19.05 -0.83 -8.63
CA SER A 168 -19.48 0.13 -7.61
C SER A 168 -18.45 0.29 -6.48
N TYR A 169 -18.67 1.26 -5.60
CA TYR A 169 -17.81 1.45 -4.43
C TYR A 169 -18.03 0.38 -3.35
N GLU A 170 -19.24 -0.13 -3.22
CA GLU A 170 -19.61 -1.16 -2.25
C GLU A 170 -19.05 -2.54 -2.65
N ALA A 171 -19.01 -2.83 -3.95
CA ALA A 171 -18.62 -4.13 -4.48
C ALA A 171 -17.20 -4.57 -4.08
N ILE A 172 -16.29 -3.62 -3.83
CA ILE A 172 -14.92 -3.91 -3.37
C ILE A 172 -14.86 -4.45 -1.93
N TYR A 173 -15.92 -4.24 -1.14
CA TYR A 173 -16.05 -4.75 0.22
C TYR A 173 -16.87 -6.04 0.30
N ASP A 174 -17.77 -6.27 -0.66
CA ASP A 174 -18.60 -7.47 -0.69
C ASP A 174 -17.81 -8.74 -1.00
N LYS A 175 -16.69 -8.62 -1.73
CA LYS A 175 -15.85 -9.76 -2.12
C LYS A 175 -14.37 -9.41 -2.04
N LEU A 176 -13.64 -10.23 -1.28
CA LEU A 176 -12.19 -10.23 -1.29
C LEU A 176 -11.66 -10.57 -2.69
N THR A 177 -10.50 -10.02 -3.05
CA THR A 177 -9.80 -10.48 -4.25
C THR A 177 -9.32 -11.92 -4.05
N VAL A 178 -9.05 -12.65 -5.14
CA VAL A 178 -8.63 -14.07 -5.04
C VAL A 178 -7.48 -14.30 -4.05
N PRO A 179 -6.36 -13.55 -4.08
CA PRO A 179 -5.28 -13.80 -3.13
C PRO A 179 -5.67 -13.45 -1.68
N GLU A 180 -6.53 -12.47 -1.45
CA GLU A 180 -7.03 -12.16 -0.10
C GLU A 180 -7.95 -13.25 0.42
N GLN A 181 -8.84 -13.78 -0.43
CA GLN A 181 -9.70 -14.89 -0.05
C GLN A 181 -8.89 -16.12 0.32
N LEU A 182 -7.82 -16.43 -0.43
CA LEU A 182 -6.93 -17.54 -0.10
C LEU A 182 -6.25 -17.33 1.26
N LEU A 183 -5.82 -16.10 1.58
CA LEU A 183 -5.27 -15.78 2.89
C LEU A 183 -6.34 -15.90 4.00
N GLU A 184 -7.53 -15.35 3.80
CA GLU A 184 -8.64 -15.42 4.76
C GLU A 184 -9.02 -16.88 5.05
N ASP A 185 -9.18 -17.71 4.02
CA ASP A 185 -9.56 -19.11 4.16
C ASP A 185 -8.52 -19.94 4.94
N ALA A 186 -7.22 -19.63 4.75
CA ALA A 186 -6.14 -20.39 5.36
C ALA A 186 -5.72 -19.86 6.74
N LEU A 187 -5.84 -18.55 6.96
CA LEU A 187 -5.22 -17.85 8.09
C LEU A 187 -6.20 -16.99 8.89
N GLY A 188 -7.45 -16.80 8.45
CA GLY A 188 -8.44 -15.97 9.14
C GLY A 188 -8.66 -16.38 10.60
N TRP A 189 -8.54 -17.67 10.91
CA TRP A 189 -8.59 -18.20 12.28
C TRP A 189 -7.50 -17.63 13.19
N LEU A 190 -6.32 -17.25 12.67
CA LEU A 190 -5.27 -16.60 13.46
C LEU A 190 -5.69 -15.24 13.99
N TYR A 191 -6.61 -14.57 13.29
CA TYR A 191 -7.07 -13.22 13.58
C TYR A 191 -8.39 -13.22 14.34
N ASN A 192 -9.27 -14.17 14.04
CA ASN A 192 -10.61 -14.26 14.64
C ASN A 192 -10.64 -15.02 15.98
N ASP A 193 -9.72 -15.97 16.21
CA ASP A 193 -9.79 -16.85 17.40
C ASP A 193 -8.91 -16.38 18.57
N SER A 194 -8.46 -15.12 18.56
CA SER A 194 -7.51 -14.60 19.55
C SER A 194 -6.29 -15.52 19.70
N TYR A 195 -5.72 -15.96 18.58
CA TYR A 195 -4.61 -16.91 18.56
C TYR A 195 -3.45 -16.41 19.44
N GLY A 196 -2.88 -17.32 20.22
CA GLY A 196 -1.82 -16.99 21.19
C GLY A 196 -2.34 -16.44 22.53
N TRP A 197 -3.63 -16.13 22.67
CA TRP A 197 -4.19 -15.69 23.95
C TRP A 197 -4.47 -16.89 24.87
N THR A 198 -4.22 -16.70 26.16
CA THR A 198 -4.64 -17.61 27.22
C THR A 198 -6.14 -17.54 27.44
N GLU A 199 -6.71 -18.56 28.09
CA GLU A 199 -8.15 -18.58 28.40
C GLU A 199 -8.59 -17.43 29.33
N GLU A 200 -7.69 -16.94 30.19
CA GLU A 200 -7.98 -15.77 31.01
C GLU A 200 -8.02 -14.49 30.18
N GLU A 201 -7.05 -14.30 29.27
CA GLU A 201 -7.02 -13.14 28.36
C GLU A 201 -8.24 -13.11 27.43
N LYS A 202 -8.67 -14.28 26.92
CA LYS A 202 -9.92 -14.40 26.14
C LYS A 202 -11.15 -14.01 26.96
N ARG A 203 -11.24 -14.44 28.21
CA ARG A 203 -12.33 -14.03 29.13
C ARG A 203 -12.32 -12.54 29.41
N GLN A 204 -11.13 -11.94 29.53
CA GLN A 204 -10.96 -10.51 29.76
C GLN A 204 -11.18 -9.67 28.49
N GLY A 205 -11.13 -10.30 27.31
CA GLY A 205 -11.33 -9.65 26.02
C GLY A 205 -10.21 -8.68 25.63
N ARG A 206 -9.04 -8.75 26.30
CA ARG A 206 -7.89 -7.90 26.01
C ARG A 206 -6.56 -8.55 26.39
N ILE A 207 -5.50 -8.13 25.70
CA ILE A 207 -4.10 -8.31 26.07
C ILE A 207 -3.45 -6.93 26.18
N GLU A 208 -2.47 -6.78 27.06
CA GLU A 208 -1.86 -5.48 27.35
C GLU A 208 -0.34 -5.57 27.49
N GLY A 209 0.32 -4.42 27.31
CA GLY A 209 1.77 -4.30 27.48
C GLY A 209 2.54 -5.20 26.52
N LYS A 210 3.58 -5.87 27.03
CA LYS A 210 4.49 -6.72 26.24
C LYS A 210 3.78 -7.90 25.58
N ARG A 211 2.64 -8.34 26.14
CA ARG A 211 1.87 -9.46 25.61
C ARG A 211 1.38 -9.22 24.19
N VAL A 212 1.09 -7.96 23.84
CA VAL A 212 0.68 -7.56 22.48
C VAL A 212 1.76 -7.95 21.48
N ILE A 213 3.01 -7.60 21.77
CA ILE A 213 4.15 -7.88 20.90
C ILE A 213 4.39 -9.39 20.82
N GLU A 214 4.39 -10.10 21.95
CA GLU A 214 4.58 -11.54 21.98
C GLU A 214 3.54 -12.30 21.14
N VAL A 215 2.26 -11.91 21.23
CA VAL A 215 1.20 -12.52 20.44
C VAL A 215 1.35 -12.19 18.96
N MET A 216 1.72 -10.95 18.62
CA MET A 216 2.00 -10.55 17.23
C MET A 216 3.14 -11.37 16.63
N GLU A 217 4.26 -11.54 17.34
CA GLU A 217 5.40 -12.36 16.89
C GLU A 217 5.03 -13.84 16.73
N LEU A 218 4.24 -14.39 17.66
CA LEU A 218 3.74 -15.77 17.57
C LEU A 218 2.83 -15.96 16.35
N ARG A 219 1.97 -14.98 16.07
CA ARG A 219 1.07 -14.99 14.92
C ARG A 219 1.85 -14.88 13.61
N GLU A 220 2.78 -13.93 13.51
CA GLU A 220 3.62 -13.74 12.33
C GLU A 220 4.42 -15.01 12.01
N LYS A 221 5.08 -15.59 13.01
CA LYS A 221 5.80 -16.85 12.84
C LYS A 221 4.89 -17.96 12.32
N LYS A 222 3.68 -18.07 12.89
CA LYS A 222 2.72 -19.09 12.45
C LYS A 222 2.21 -18.83 11.04
N CYS A 223 1.99 -17.57 10.70
CA CYS A 223 1.61 -17.13 9.37
C CYS A 223 2.69 -17.54 8.34
N PHE A 224 3.96 -17.28 8.62
CA PHE A 224 5.06 -17.59 7.71
C PHE A 224 5.22 -19.09 7.42
N GLU A 225 4.87 -19.95 8.38
CA GLU A 225 4.86 -21.41 8.19
C GLU A 225 3.84 -21.87 7.14
N ILE A 226 2.73 -21.12 6.99
CA ILE A 226 1.57 -21.53 6.19
C ILE A 226 1.54 -20.76 4.87
N ILE A 227 1.95 -19.50 4.86
CA ILE A 227 1.70 -18.56 3.77
C ILE A 227 2.34 -18.96 2.43
N THR A 228 3.42 -19.73 2.49
CA THR A 228 4.12 -20.25 1.30
C THR A 228 3.37 -21.39 0.62
N ASP A 229 2.47 -22.06 1.34
CA ASP A 229 1.61 -23.13 0.82
C ASP A 229 0.28 -22.58 0.28
N VAL A 230 -0.06 -21.34 0.64
CA VAL A 230 -1.33 -20.67 0.27
C VAL A 230 -1.16 -19.83 -0.98
N LEU A 231 -0.13 -18.97 -1.02
CA LEU A 231 0.16 -18.09 -2.14
C LEU A 231 1.48 -18.51 -2.81
N PRO A 232 1.57 -18.44 -4.14
CA PRO A 232 2.78 -18.82 -4.86
C PRO A 232 3.97 -17.99 -4.38
N ALA A 233 5.10 -18.64 -4.14
CA ALA A 233 6.32 -17.94 -3.76
C ALA A 233 6.89 -17.14 -4.96
N PRO A 234 7.39 -15.91 -4.74
CA PRO A 234 8.11 -15.16 -5.76
C PRO A 234 9.42 -15.87 -6.08
N PHE A 235 9.79 -15.92 -7.36
CA PHE A 235 11.07 -16.50 -7.79
C PHE A 235 12.15 -15.44 -8.00
N THR A 236 11.72 -14.19 -8.19
CA THR A 236 12.57 -13.05 -8.51
C THR A 236 12.18 -11.84 -7.67
N LEU A 237 13.07 -10.85 -7.55
CA LEU A 237 12.71 -9.61 -6.85
C LEU A 237 11.63 -8.84 -7.61
N SER A 238 11.56 -8.98 -8.94
CA SER A 238 10.46 -8.42 -9.74
C SER A 238 9.10 -9.03 -9.38
N ASP A 239 9.06 -10.31 -9.01
CA ASP A 239 7.83 -10.94 -8.50
C ASP A 239 7.45 -10.31 -7.15
N VAL A 240 8.40 -10.16 -6.22
CA VAL A 240 8.17 -9.51 -4.91
C VAL A 240 7.59 -8.10 -5.09
N VAL A 241 8.21 -7.28 -5.94
CA VAL A 241 7.74 -5.91 -6.22
C VAL A 241 6.34 -5.90 -6.81
N ARG A 242 6.03 -6.83 -7.72
CA ARG A 242 4.67 -6.93 -8.30
C ARG A 242 3.63 -7.23 -7.23
N GLU A 243 3.94 -8.13 -6.30
CA GLU A 243 3.02 -8.47 -5.22
C GLU A 243 2.76 -7.25 -4.31
N PHE A 244 3.80 -6.51 -3.92
CA PHE A 244 3.62 -5.26 -3.18
C PHE A 244 2.76 -4.24 -3.94
N GLN A 245 3.03 -4.04 -5.24
CA GLN A 245 2.25 -3.11 -6.06
C GLN A 245 0.79 -3.53 -6.17
N TYR A 246 0.51 -4.84 -6.20
CA TYR A 246 -0.85 -5.36 -6.16
C TYR A 246 -1.51 -5.06 -4.82
N TRP A 247 -0.86 -5.30 -3.69
CA TRP A 247 -1.40 -5.01 -2.37
C TRP A 247 -1.66 -3.52 -2.14
N GLU A 248 -0.70 -2.67 -2.51
CA GLU A 248 -0.84 -1.22 -2.49
C GLU A 248 -2.03 -0.78 -3.36
N TRP A 249 -2.20 -1.37 -4.53
CA TRP A 249 -3.34 -1.09 -5.40
C TRP A 249 -4.67 -1.47 -4.76
N VAL A 250 -4.81 -2.67 -4.18
CA VAL A 250 -6.03 -3.09 -3.47
C VAL A 250 -6.35 -2.13 -2.32
N TYR A 251 -5.35 -1.79 -1.50
CA TYR A 251 -5.50 -0.84 -0.41
C TYR A 251 -5.98 0.53 -0.92
N ARG A 252 -5.34 1.08 -1.96
CA ARG A 252 -5.71 2.39 -2.53
C ARG A 252 -7.11 2.40 -3.11
N MET A 253 -7.54 1.30 -3.74
CA MET A 253 -8.89 1.16 -4.26
C MET A 253 -9.93 1.14 -3.13
N ARG A 254 -9.67 0.41 -2.05
CA ARG A 254 -10.56 0.41 -0.87
C ARG A 254 -10.57 1.76 -0.18
N ASP A 255 -9.43 2.38 0.05
CA ASP A 255 -9.37 3.71 0.67
C ASP A 255 -10.14 4.75 -0.16
N ALA A 256 -9.99 4.71 -1.48
CA ALA A 256 -10.75 5.56 -2.39
C ALA A 256 -12.27 5.30 -2.29
N ALA A 257 -12.69 4.03 -2.30
CA ALA A 257 -14.10 3.65 -2.15
C ALA A 257 -14.68 4.07 -0.79
N LYS A 258 -13.93 3.88 0.30
CA LYS A 258 -14.35 4.25 1.66
C LYS A 258 -14.69 5.72 1.75
N LYS A 259 -13.84 6.58 1.17
CA LYS A 259 -14.04 8.03 1.14
C LYS A 259 -15.30 8.46 0.40
N GLU A 260 -15.80 7.65 -0.52
CA GLU A 260 -17.05 7.91 -1.24
C GLU A 260 -18.28 7.44 -0.46
N ILE A 261 -18.20 6.28 0.20
CA ILE A 261 -19.33 5.65 0.92
C ILE A 261 -19.49 6.23 2.34
N ALA A 262 -18.37 6.44 3.02
CA ALA A 262 -18.30 6.84 4.42
C ALA A 262 -17.09 7.78 4.66
N PRO A 263 -17.15 9.04 4.17
CA PRO A 263 -16.03 9.99 4.20
C PRO A 263 -15.49 10.32 5.61
N ASN A 264 -16.28 10.06 6.65
CA ASN A 264 -15.90 10.32 8.04
C ASN A 264 -15.35 9.09 8.77
N GLU A 265 -15.32 7.92 8.13
CA GLU A 265 -14.80 6.69 8.71
C GLU A 265 -13.37 6.43 8.25
N LEU A 266 -12.52 5.97 9.18
CA LEU A 266 -11.18 5.52 8.85
C LEU A 266 -11.25 4.20 8.05
N SER A 267 -10.38 4.08 7.04
CA SER A 267 -10.14 2.81 6.36
C SER A 267 -9.47 1.84 7.34
N GLY A 268 -10.04 0.65 7.50
CA GLY A 268 -9.43 -0.43 8.29
C GLY A 268 -8.37 -1.16 7.47
N ASP A 269 -7.27 -1.52 8.11
CA ASP A 269 -6.23 -2.38 7.53
C ASP A 269 -6.60 -3.87 7.70
N GLY A 270 -6.37 -4.66 6.66
CA GLY A 270 -6.55 -6.11 6.65
C GLY A 270 -5.28 -6.79 7.15
N GLY A 271 -5.23 -7.10 8.45
CA GLY A 271 -4.02 -7.62 9.12
C GLY A 271 -3.34 -8.83 8.43
N LEU A 272 -4.10 -9.69 7.77
CA LEU A 272 -3.58 -10.82 6.99
C LEU A 272 -2.61 -10.42 5.88
N VAL A 273 -2.92 -9.33 5.16
CA VAL A 273 -2.08 -8.80 4.10
C VAL A 273 -0.81 -8.21 4.70
N SER A 274 -0.90 -7.53 5.84
CA SER A 274 0.29 -7.01 6.53
C SER A 274 1.29 -8.10 6.89
N ASP A 275 0.85 -9.27 7.37
CA ASP A 275 1.77 -10.39 7.65
C ASP A 275 2.38 -10.95 6.33
N ARG A 276 1.63 -10.97 5.21
CA ARG A 276 2.19 -11.34 3.89
C ARG A 276 3.26 -10.35 3.45
N GLU A 277 3.02 -9.06 3.63
CA GLU A 277 3.97 -8.00 3.31
C GLU A 277 5.25 -8.12 4.15
N SER A 278 5.14 -8.40 5.46
CA SER A 278 6.31 -8.68 6.31
C SER A 278 7.11 -9.90 5.82
N TRP A 279 6.44 -10.93 5.31
CA TRP A 279 7.12 -12.08 4.70
C TRP A 279 7.84 -11.69 3.40
N LEU A 280 7.23 -10.84 2.57
CA LEU A 280 7.82 -10.31 1.34
C LEU A 280 9.03 -9.41 1.63
N ASP A 281 9.01 -8.63 2.72
CA ASP A 281 10.15 -7.85 3.18
C ASP A 281 11.37 -8.76 3.39
N LYS A 282 11.18 -9.93 4.00
CA LYS A 282 12.23 -10.95 4.13
C LYS A 282 12.66 -11.55 2.79
N GLN A 283 11.75 -11.66 1.82
CA GLN A 283 12.13 -12.11 0.48
C GLN A 283 13.02 -11.09 -0.24
N LEU A 284 12.87 -9.78 0.01
CA LEU A 284 13.75 -8.74 -0.55
C LEU A 284 15.20 -8.88 -0.05
N GLU A 285 15.41 -9.40 1.17
CA GLU A 285 16.74 -9.64 1.75
C GLU A 285 17.39 -10.93 1.21
N ILE A 286 16.57 -11.95 0.94
CA ILE A 286 17.01 -13.32 0.63
C ILE A 286 17.13 -13.58 -0.88
N ILE A 287 16.14 -13.16 -1.67
CA ILE A 287 16.09 -13.45 -3.11
C ILE A 287 17.14 -12.60 -3.82
N ARG A 288 18.03 -13.26 -4.54
CA ARG A 288 19.10 -12.57 -5.27
C ARG A 288 18.60 -11.98 -6.58
N PRO A 289 19.01 -10.74 -6.94
CA PRO A 289 18.70 -10.20 -8.24
C PRO A 289 19.16 -11.15 -9.37
N VAL A 290 18.29 -11.45 -10.32
CA VAL A 290 18.61 -12.29 -11.48
C VAL A 290 19.49 -11.55 -12.48
N SER A 291 19.46 -10.21 -12.45
CA SER A 291 20.26 -9.31 -13.28
C SER A 291 20.54 -7.99 -12.58
N ARG A 292 21.50 -7.22 -13.10
CA ARG A 292 21.78 -5.85 -12.64
C ARG A 292 20.60 -4.90 -12.91
N ASP A 293 19.90 -5.11 -14.02
CA ASP A 293 18.75 -4.29 -14.38
C ASP A 293 17.59 -4.51 -13.41
N GLU A 294 17.33 -5.76 -13.01
CA GLU A 294 16.37 -6.06 -11.95
C GLU A 294 16.77 -5.37 -10.64
N ALA A 295 18.04 -5.51 -10.21
CA ALA A 295 18.52 -4.88 -8.99
C ALA A 295 18.30 -3.35 -9.00
N LEU A 296 18.63 -2.69 -10.11
CA LEU A 296 18.44 -1.25 -10.25
C LEU A 296 16.97 -0.84 -10.25
N ASN A 297 16.10 -1.61 -10.91
CA ASN A 297 14.66 -1.33 -10.95
C ASN A 297 14.02 -1.50 -9.58
N VAL A 298 14.38 -2.57 -8.86
CA VAL A 298 13.91 -2.83 -7.49
C VAL A 298 14.41 -1.75 -6.55
N LEU A 299 15.68 -1.34 -6.64
CA LEU A 299 16.21 -0.24 -5.82
C LEU A 299 15.46 1.07 -6.05
N ARG A 300 15.17 1.41 -7.31
CA ARG A 300 14.40 2.62 -7.65
C ARG A 300 12.98 2.58 -7.09
N TRP A 301 12.34 1.41 -7.10
CA TRP A 301 11.03 1.23 -6.48
C TRP A 301 11.13 1.33 -4.95
N TYR A 302 12.11 0.65 -4.34
CA TYR A 302 12.30 0.62 -2.89
C TYR A 302 12.50 2.02 -2.31
N LEU A 303 13.34 2.85 -2.94
CA LEU A 303 13.58 4.25 -2.58
C LEU A 303 12.38 5.19 -2.75
N ARG A 304 11.29 4.72 -3.35
CA ARG A 304 10.03 5.47 -3.53
C ARG A 304 8.86 4.86 -2.76
N SER A 305 9.05 3.69 -2.18
CA SER A 305 7.99 2.97 -1.50
C SER A 305 7.70 3.62 -0.16
N GLU A 306 6.46 4.08 0.07
CA GLU A 306 6.07 4.70 1.34
C GLU A 306 6.26 3.74 2.52
N ARG A 307 5.94 2.45 2.34
CA ARG A 307 6.18 1.38 3.33
C ARG A 307 7.65 1.29 3.77
N HIS A 308 8.59 1.38 2.83
CA HIS A 308 10.02 1.14 3.06
C HIS A 308 10.84 2.42 3.29
N GLN A 309 10.26 3.60 3.05
CA GLN A 309 10.93 4.90 3.20
C GLN A 309 10.18 5.82 4.16
N GLY A 310 9.20 5.27 4.88
CA GLY A 310 8.36 5.98 5.83
C GLY A 310 9.10 6.38 7.11
N PHE A 311 8.33 6.61 8.16
CA PHE A 311 8.88 7.00 9.47
C PHE A 311 9.39 5.77 10.23
N MET A 312 10.42 5.96 11.07
CA MET A 312 11.02 4.97 12.00
C MET A 312 11.86 3.85 11.36
N ASP A 313 12.96 4.20 10.68
CA ASP A 313 13.96 3.20 10.19
C ASP A 313 13.30 2.01 9.46
N ALA A 314 12.31 2.33 8.62
CA ALA A 314 11.47 1.36 7.93
C ALA A 314 12.21 0.64 6.79
N ASP A 315 13.42 1.08 6.44
CA ASP A 315 14.29 0.39 5.51
C ASP A 315 15.16 -0.67 6.18
N SER A 316 15.78 -1.51 5.35
CA SER A 316 16.61 -2.63 5.81
C SER A 316 17.94 -2.58 5.07
N ASP A 317 19.03 -2.43 5.83
CA ASP A 317 20.39 -2.51 5.30
C ASP A 317 20.63 -3.81 4.53
N ALA A 318 20.01 -4.91 4.97
CA ALA A 318 20.12 -6.20 4.29
C ALA A 318 19.54 -6.16 2.86
N VAL A 319 18.48 -5.39 2.64
CA VAL A 319 17.92 -5.18 1.29
C VAL A 319 18.89 -4.37 0.43
N TYR A 320 19.43 -3.25 0.94
CA TYR A 320 20.42 -2.47 0.19
C TYR A 320 21.65 -3.30 -0.17
N LEU A 321 22.20 -4.02 0.80
CA LEU A 321 23.33 -4.93 0.59
C LEU A 321 23.01 -5.98 -0.46
N ASN A 322 21.79 -6.54 -0.45
CA ASN A 322 21.36 -7.51 -1.46
C ASN A 322 21.34 -6.91 -2.86
N LEU A 323 20.76 -5.72 -3.01
CA LEU A 323 20.59 -5.05 -4.29
C LEU A 323 21.94 -4.58 -4.89
N ILE A 324 22.90 -4.17 -4.06
CA ILE A 324 24.23 -3.77 -4.54
C ILE A 324 25.21 -4.95 -4.70
N GLY A 325 24.82 -6.16 -4.31
CA GLY A 325 25.69 -7.35 -4.30
C GLY A 325 26.69 -7.37 -3.14
N ALA A 326 26.42 -6.55 -2.12
CA ALA A 326 27.06 -6.31 -0.83
C ALA A 326 27.15 -7.47 0.17
N HIS A 327 26.79 -8.71 -0.16
CA HIS A 327 26.66 -9.74 0.88
C HIS A 327 28.03 -10.17 1.39
N ASN A 328 28.25 -9.92 2.69
CA ASN A 328 29.40 -10.25 3.51
C ASN A 328 30.42 -11.16 2.82
N ALA A 329 31.51 -10.52 2.39
CA ALA A 329 32.81 -11.15 2.42
C ALA A 329 33.13 -11.48 3.88
N GLU A 330 32.64 -12.62 4.35
CA GLU A 330 33.20 -13.34 5.50
C GLU A 330 33.83 -14.65 5.02
#